data_AF-A0A7K3Y9H0-F1
#
_entry.id   AF-A0A7K3Y9H0-F1
#
_cell.length_a   1.000
_cell.length_b   1.000
_cell.length_c   1.000
_cell.angle_alpha   90.00
_cell.angle_beta   90.00
_cell.angle_gamma   90.00
#
_symmetry.space_group_name_H-M   'P 1'
#
loop_
_entity.id
_entity.type
_entity.pdbx_description
1 polymer ?
#
loop_
_entity_poly.entity_id
_entity_poly.type
_entity_poly.pdbx_seq_one_letter_code
_entity_poly.pdbx_strand_id
1 'polypeptide(L)'
;MCGPEQASNSAPPLDDAGEGAPIPCPFCGCRHHIEDAIAIDPETHSIHQCLRCGLRFDDRRAVCSRCGSPGEFLGNVIVPGRGLYVQYRCHGCGHGFMIRIADG
;
A
#
# COMPACT_ATOMS: atom_id res chain seq x y z
N MET A 1 -10.76 6.97 -18.57
CA MET A 1 -9.44 7.59 -18.36
C MET A 1 -9.40 8.08 -16.92
N CYS A 2 -8.46 7.65 -16.06
CA CYS A 2 -8.31 8.29 -14.73
C CYS A 2 -7.12 9.26 -14.77
N GLY A 3 -7.44 10.51 -14.51
CA GLY A 3 -6.61 11.70 -14.34
C GLY A 3 -7.49 12.80 -13.73
N PRO A 4 -6.88 13.91 -13.31
CA PRO A 4 -6.49 14.20 -11.93
C PRO A 4 -7.66 14.75 -11.10
N GLU A 5 -7.71 14.41 -9.81
CA GLU A 5 -8.31 15.31 -8.82
C GLU A 5 -7.23 15.68 -7.81
N GLN A 6 -6.47 16.72 -8.17
CA GLN A 6 -5.83 17.58 -7.18
C GLN A 6 -6.89 18.53 -6.62
N ALA A 7 -7.12 18.45 -5.31
CA ALA A 7 -7.56 19.56 -4.46
C ALA A 7 -6.88 19.32 -3.10
N SER A 8 -5.71 19.91 -2.86
CA SER A 8 -5.53 21.25 -2.26
C SER A 8 -6.17 21.38 -0.88
N ASN A 9 -5.33 21.70 0.11
CA ASN A 9 -5.59 21.85 1.54
C ASN A 9 -6.97 22.39 1.94
N SER A 10 -7.60 21.71 2.91
CA SER A 10 -8.33 22.30 4.03
C SER A 10 -8.41 21.26 5.15
N ALA A 11 -8.11 21.65 6.39
CA ALA A 11 -8.11 20.78 7.57
C ALA A 11 -9.47 20.08 7.77
N PRO A 12 -9.55 18.81 8.24
CA PRO A 12 -10.83 18.20 8.52
C PRO A 12 -11.30 18.47 9.96
N PRO A 13 -12.58 18.80 10.19
CA PRO A 13 -13.23 18.48 11.45
C PRO A 13 -13.43 16.96 11.56
N LEU A 14 -13.23 16.43 12.77
CA LEU A 14 -13.61 15.07 13.17
C LEU A 14 -15.14 14.93 13.14
N ASP A 15 -15.68 13.92 12.46
CA ASP A 15 -16.96 13.21 12.72
C ASP A 15 -17.12 12.16 11.58
N ASP A 16 -16.81 10.88 11.78
CA ASP A 16 -17.58 9.75 12.35
C ASP A 16 -18.55 9.06 11.38
N ALA A 17 -18.24 7.78 11.12
CA ALA A 17 -19.04 6.68 10.56
C ALA A 17 -19.79 6.85 9.22
N GLY A 18 -19.28 6.18 8.16
CA GLY A 18 -20.14 5.74 7.05
C GLY A 18 -19.40 5.43 5.75
N GLU A 19 -19.14 4.15 5.50
CA GLU A 19 -18.72 3.56 4.22
C GLU A 19 -17.32 3.97 3.71
N GLY A 20 -16.32 3.14 4.04
CA GLY A 20 -14.92 3.32 3.66
C GLY A 20 -14.76 3.41 2.15
N ALA A 21 -14.55 4.63 1.65
CA ALA A 21 -14.19 4.84 0.26
C ALA A 21 -12.93 4.00 -0.06
N PRO A 22 -12.90 3.26 -1.18
CA PRO A 22 -11.77 2.40 -1.52
C PRO A 22 -10.49 3.23 -1.63
N ILE A 23 -9.45 2.78 -0.94
CA ILE A 23 -8.13 3.41 -0.93
C ILE A 23 -7.67 3.57 -2.38
N PRO A 24 -7.39 4.78 -2.91
CA PRO A 24 -6.93 4.90 -4.27
C PRO A 24 -5.58 4.20 -4.43
N CYS A 25 -5.38 3.55 -5.58
CA CYS A 25 -4.09 2.97 -5.95
C CYS A 25 -3.00 4.05 -5.88
N PRO A 26 -1.95 3.87 -5.06
CA PRO A 26 -0.92 4.90 -4.86
C PRO A 26 -0.05 5.14 -6.11
N PHE A 27 -0.15 4.26 -7.11
CA PHE A 27 0.63 4.35 -8.35
C PHE A 27 -0.12 5.07 -9.48
N CYS A 28 -1.43 4.84 -9.61
CA CYS A 28 -2.23 5.36 -10.73
C CYS A 28 -3.46 6.18 -10.31
N GLY A 29 -3.70 6.33 -9.00
CA GLY A 29 -4.80 7.10 -8.42
C GLY A 29 -6.19 6.47 -8.56
N CYS A 30 -6.30 5.25 -9.09
CA CYS A 30 -7.59 4.62 -9.38
C CYS A 30 -8.24 4.00 -8.13
N ARG A 31 -9.55 4.22 -7.95
CA ARG A 31 -10.33 3.73 -6.80
C ARG A 31 -11.19 2.48 -7.09
N HIS A 32 -11.59 2.25 -8.34
CA HIS A 32 -12.66 1.29 -8.69
C HIS A 32 -12.18 -0.09 -9.14
N HIS A 33 -10.89 -0.40 -8.97
CA HIS A 33 -10.25 -1.58 -9.57
C HIS A 33 -9.25 -2.22 -8.61
N ILE A 34 -9.59 -2.29 -7.33
CA ILE A 34 -8.75 -2.91 -6.33
C ILE A 34 -9.41 -4.22 -5.93
N GLU A 35 -8.71 -5.32 -6.15
CA GLU A 35 -9.06 -6.60 -5.55
C GLU A 35 -8.27 -6.75 -4.25
N ASP A 36 -8.99 -7.04 -3.16
CA ASP A 36 -8.40 -7.54 -1.94
C ASP A 36 -7.87 -8.94 -2.22
N ALA A 37 -6.54 -9.06 -2.36
CA ALA A 37 -5.89 -10.35 -2.37
C ALA A 37 -5.90 -10.86 -0.93
N ILE A 38 -6.89 -11.71 -0.61
CA ILE A 38 -7.03 -12.36 0.69
C ILE A 38 -5.69 -13.00 1.06
N ALA A 39 -5.00 -12.41 2.02
CA ALA A 39 -3.83 -13.02 2.60
C ALA A 39 -4.28 -14.23 3.42
N ILE A 40 -3.55 -15.33 3.29
CA ILE A 40 -3.84 -16.63 3.93
C ILE A 40 -3.71 -16.56 5.47
N ASP A 41 -3.25 -15.42 6.01
CA ASP A 41 -2.99 -15.23 7.43
C ASP A 41 -3.76 -14.02 7.99
N PRO A 42 -4.60 -14.18 9.04
CA PRO A 42 -5.36 -13.09 9.65
C PRO A 42 -4.49 -12.05 10.38
N GLU A 43 -3.20 -12.32 10.61
CA GLU A 43 -2.22 -11.34 11.11
C GLU A 43 -1.52 -10.56 9.98
N THR A 44 -1.73 -10.95 8.73
CA THR A 44 -1.11 -10.30 7.58
C THR A 44 -2.05 -9.27 6.96
N HIS A 45 -1.50 -8.08 6.79
CA HIS A 45 -2.19 -6.88 6.30
C HIS A 45 -2.91 -7.14 4.97
N SER A 46 -4.02 -6.45 4.74
CA SER A 46 -4.75 -6.54 3.47
C SER A 46 -3.85 -6.10 2.32
N ILE A 47 -3.63 -7.02 1.38
CA ILE A 47 -2.88 -6.75 0.15
C ILE A 47 -3.87 -6.43 -0.95
N HIS A 48 -3.67 -5.27 -1.56
CA HIS A 48 -4.48 -4.72 -2.62
C HIS A 48 -3.78 -4.88 -3.96
N GLN A 49 -4.46 -5.39 -4.97
CA GLN A 49 -3.96 -5.36 -6.34
C GLN A 49 -4.79 -4.41 -7.19
N CYS A 50 -4.14 -3.43 -7.82
CA CYS A 50 -4.82 -2.56 -8.78
C CYS A 50 -4.91 -3.26 -10.15
N LEU A 51 -6.11 -3.60 -10.61
CA LEU A 51 -6.32 -4.26 -11.91
C LEU A 51 -6.00 -3.36 -13.11
N ARG A 52 -5.84 -2.06 -12.88
CA ARG A 52 -5.48 -1.13 -13.96
C ARG A 52 -3.98 -1.12 -14.24
N CYS A 53 -3.15 -1.04 -13.19
CA CYS A 53 -1.69 -0.99 -13.35
C CYS A 53 -0.99 -2.31 -12.99
N GLY A 54 -1.73 -3.31 -12.50
CA GLY A 54 -1.24 -4.62 -12.07
C GLY A 54 -0.48 -4.62 -10.75
N LEU A 55 -0.09 -3.46 -10.24
CA LEU A 55 0.77 -3.30 -9.07
C LEU A 55 0.02 -3.64 -7.77
N ARG A 56 0.77 -4.27 -6.86
CA ARG A 56 0.31 -4.63 -5.52
C ARG A 56 0.77 -3.62 -4.49
N PHE A 57 -0.05 -3.34 -3.49
CA PHE A 57 0.27 -2.48 -2.36
C PHE A 57 -0.49 -2.95 -1.12
N ASP A 58 -0.06 -2.52 0.05
CA ASP A 58 -0.75 -2.81 1.31
C ASP A 58 -1.13 -1.51 2.03
N ASP A 59 -1.92 -1.63 3.10
CA ASP A 59 -2.44 -0.50 3.86
C ASP A 59 -1.33 0.38 4.49
N ARG A 60 -0.10 -0.14 4.67
CA ARG A 60 1.03 0.67 5.19
C ARG A 60 1.45 1.77 4.22
N ARG A 61 1.05 1.70 2.94
CA ARG A 61 1.45 2.63 1.87
C ARG A 61 2.96 2.92 1.91
N ALA A 62 3.74 1.85 2.00
CA ALA A 62 5.17 1.92 2.20
C ALA A 62 5.84 2.84 1.17
N VAL A 63 6.59 3.84 1.64
CA VAL A 63 7.31 4.79 0.78
C VAL A 63 8.80 4.52 0.79
N CYS A 64 9.44 4.72 -0.36
CA CYS A 64 10.88 4.59 -0.48
C CYS A 64 11.58 5.73 0.28
N SER A 65 12.47 5.36 1.21
CA SER A 65 13.29 6.34 1.95
C SER A 65 14.24 7.14 1.06
N ARG A 66 14.53 6.69 -0.16
CA ARG A 66 15.43 7.37 -1.09
C ARG A 66 14.75 8.47 -1.90
N CYS A 67 13.51 8.28 -2.34
CA CYS A 67 12.85 9.19 -3.29
C CYS A 67 11.39 9.53 -2.93
N GLY A 68 10.86 9.02 -1.82
CA GLY A 68 9.49 9.25 -1.37
C GLY A 68 8.40 8.56 -2.19
N SER A 69 8.74 7.93 -3.33
CA SER A 69 7.77 7.23 -4.17
C SER A 69 7.24 5.95 -3.50
N PRO A 70 6.00 5.54 -3.81
CA PRO A 70 5.40 4.34 -3.23
C PRO A 70 6.15 3.06 -3.64
N GLY A 71 6.13 2.07 -2.74
CA GLY A 71 6.66 0.74 -2.94
C GLY A 71 5.59 -0.24 -3.39
N GLU A 72 5.87 -0.98 -4.47
CA GLU A 72 5.12 -2.17 -4.85
C GLU A 72 5.39 -3.29 -3.85
N PHE A 73 4.34 -3.92 -3.34
CA PHE A 73 4.43 -5.10 -2.49
C PHE A 73 4.90 -6.32 -3.31
N LEU A 74 5.97 -6.97 -2.86
CA LEU A 74 6.52 -8.17 -3.51
C LEU A 74 6.21 -9.46 -2.76
N GLY A 75 6.10 -9.41 -1.42
CA GLY A 75 5.85 -10.59 -0.60
C GLY A 75 6.37 -10.47 0.81
N ASN A 76 6.15 -11.52 1.59
CA ASN A 76 6.60 -11.64 2.97
C ASN A 76 7.86 -12.52 3.05
N VAL A 77 8.76 -12.18 3.96
CA VAL A 77 10.03 -12.88 4.21
C VAL A 77 10.19 -13.10 5.70
N ILE A 78 10.27 -14.37 6.13
CA ILE A 78 10.61 -14.71 7.51
C ILE A 78 12.13 -14.75 7.64
N VAL A 79 12.68 -13.92 8.53
CA VAL A 79 14.10 -13.91 8.84
C VAL A 79 14.31 -14.61 10.19
N PRO A 80 15.00 -15.77 10.24
CA PRO A 80 15.23 -16.50 11.48
C PRO A 80 15.86 -15.62 12.56
N GLY A 81 15.26 -15.64 13.76
CA GLY A 81 15.71 -14.83 14.90
C GLY A 81 15.45 -13.32 14.78
N ARG A 82 14.78 -12.85 13.72
CA ARG A 82 14.45 -11.41 13.52
C ARG A 82 12.97 -11.14 13.26
N GLY A 83 12.23 -12.15 12.81
CA GLY A 83 10.77 -12.08 12.61
C GLY A 83 10.38 -11.90 11.15
N LEU A 84 9.13 -11.47 10.95
CA LEU A 84 8.50 -11.30 9.65
C LEU A 84 8.80 -9.91 9.05
N TYR A 85 9.14 -9.89 7.77
CA TYR A 85 9.38 -8.69 7.00
C TYR A 85 8.50 -8.69 5.75
N VAL A 86 8.05 -7.51 5.34
CA VAL A 86 7.45 -7.29 4.03
C VAL A 86 8.52 -6.74 3.10
N GLN A 87 8.57 -7.26 1.88
CA GLN A 87 9.46 -6.81 0.83
C GLN A 87 8.73 -5.90 -0.17
N TYR A 88 9.41 -4.83 -0.57
CA TYR A 88 8.91 -3.85 -1.51
C TYR A 88 9.93 -3.52 -2.60
N ARG A 89 9.43 -3.07 -3.76
CA ARG A 89 10.21 -2.40 -4.81
C ARG A 89 9.68 -0.99 -5.03
N CYS A 90 10.54 0.01 -4.88
CA CYS A 90 10.17 1.38 -5.16
C CYS A 90 9.78 1.56 -6.63
N HIS A 91 8.60 2.13 -6.88
CA HIS A 91 8.13 2.40 -8.23
C HIS A 91 8.93 3.52 -8.93
N GLY A 92 9.39 4.53 -8.17
CA GLY A 92 10.10 5.69 -8.73
C GLY A 92 11.57 5.40 -9.08
N CYS A 93 12.33 4.80 -8.14
CA CYS A 93 13.77 4.58 -8.31
C CYS A 93 14.19 3.11 -8.42
N GLY A 94 13.25 2.17 -8.35
CA GLY A 94 13.53 0.73 -8.44
C GLY A 94 14.22 0.12 -7.22
N HIS A 95 14.55 0.91 -6.19
CA HIS A 95 15.22 0.42 -4.98
C HIS A 95 14.34 -0.58 -4.21
N GLY A 96 14.89 -1.76 -3.93
CA GLY A 96 14.27 -2.74 -3.04
C GLY A 96 14.47 -2.37 -1.58
N PHE A 97 13.43 -2.51 -0.77
CA PHE A 97 13.49 -2.26 0.68
C PHE A 97 12.55 -3.21 1.43
N MET A 98 12.75 -3.33 2.75
CA MET A 98 11.95 -4.21 3.60
C MET A 98 11.49 -3.48 4.85
N ILE A 99 10.27 -3.78 5.30
CA ILE A 99 9.70 -3.26 6.55
C ILE A 99 9.41 -4.44 7.47
N ARG A 100 9.83 -4.35 8.73
CA ARG A 100 9.52 -5.37 9.74
C ARG A 100 8.04 -5.26 10.12
N ILE A 101 7.35 -6.40 10.15
CA ILE A 101 6.05 -6.50 10.79
C ILE A 101 6.31 -6.69 12.29
N ALA A 102 5.78 -5.79 13.12
CA ALA A 102 5.77 -6.02 14.55
C ALA A 102 4.56 -6.91 14.86
N ASP A 103 4.79 -8.04 15.53
CA ASP A 103 3.74 -8.73 16.28
C ASP A 103 3.12 -7.71 17.25
N GLY A 104 1.81 -7.50 17.14
CA GLY A 104 1.04 -6.63 18.03
C GLY A 104 0.86 -7.25 19.40
#